data_AF-F9N505-F1
#
_entry.id   AF-F9N505-F1
#
_cell.length_a   1.000
_cell.length_b   1.000
_cell.length_c   1.000
_cell.angle_alpha   90.00
_cell.angle_beta   90.00
_cell.angle_gamma   90.00
#
_symmetry.space_group_name_H-M   'P 1'
#
loop_
_entity.id
_entity.type
_entity.pdbx_description
1 polymer ?
#
loop_
_entity_poly.entity_id
_entity_poly.type
_entity_poly.pdbx_seq_one_letter_code
_entity_poly.pdbx_strand_id
1 'polypeptide(L)'
;MIIVLNIFWFIVAFIVTGFTTDDLFMGPYRHKMIGFIFAFYIVSSILMLIPANIAHRKGRSFSAFAIYGILLWIVALIHAIMMSSDKVKAEPDKYKSCPYCGETVLKVATKCKHCHEMLE
;
A
#
# COMPACT_ATOMS: atom_id res chain seq x y z
N MET A 1 5.89 7.32 -15.52
CA MET A 1 4.50 7.67 -15.16
C MET A 1 4.17 7.40 -13.69
N ILE A 2 4.58 6.26 -13.10
CA ILE A 2 4.27 5.92 -11.69
C ILE A 2 4.77 6.94 -10.66
N ILE A 3 5.90 7.60 -10.90
CA ILE A 3 6.44 8.66 -10.03
C ILE A 3 5.48 9.86 -9.96
N VAL A 4 4.97 10.29 -11.12
CA VAL A 4 3.99 11.40 -11.21
C VAL A 4 2.71 11.04 -10.46
N LEU A 5 2.23 9.80 -10.61
CA LEU A 5 1.06 9.31 -9.89
C LEU A 5 1.29 9.25 -8.38
N ASN A 6 2.47 8.82 -7.92
CA ASN A 6 2.80 8.82 -6.49
C ASN A 6 2.83 10.24 -5.92
N ILE A 7 3.44 11.21 -6.63
CA ILE A 7 3.47 12.62 -6.18
C ILE A 7 2.05 13.18 -6.10
N PHE A 8 1.24 12.97 -7.14
CA PHE A 8 -0.14 13.44 -7.18
C PHE A 8 -0.95 12.88 -6.01
N TRP A 9 -0.95 11.56 -5.83
CA TRP A 9 -1.73 10.91 -4.78
C TRP A 9 -1.17 11.16 -3.37
N PHE A 10 0.12 11.44 -3.22
CA PHE A 10 0.71 11.89 -1.96
C PHE A 10 0.14 13.24 -1.54
N ILE A 11 0.04 14.21 -2.46
CA ILE A 11 -0.55 15.52 -2.17
C ILE A 11 -2.03 15.36 -1.78
N VAL A 12 -2.78 14.53 -2.50
CA VAL A 12 -4.19 14.24 -2.16
C VAL A 12 -4.30 13.62 -0.77
N ALA A 13 -3.50 12.60 -0.45
CA ALA A 13 -3.51 11.96 0.86
C ALA A 13 -3.12 12.94 1.99
N PHE A 14 -2.16 13.83 1.74
CA PHE A 14 -1.75 14.87 2.69
C PHE A 14 -2.87 15.85 2.99
N ILE A 15 -3.57 16.33 1.95
CA ILE A 15 -4.71 17.23 2.10
C ILE A 15 -5.83 16.52 2.87
N VAL A 16 -6.19 15.29 2.50
CA VAL A 16 -7.24 14.52 3.18
C VAL A 16 -6.90 14.29 4.65
N THR A 17 -5.67 13.89 4.96
CA THR A 17 -5.20 13.69 6.34
C THR A 17 -5.30 14.99 7.14
N GLY A 18 -4.91 16.12 6.53
CA GLY A 18 -5.03 17.42 7.18
C GLY A 18 -6.46 17.76 7.55
N PHE A 19 -7.42 17.56 6.63
CA PHE A 19 -8.83 17.81 6.90
C PHE A 19 -9.42 16.86 7.95
N THR A 20 -9.10 15.57 7.91
CA THR A 20 -9.68 14.58 8.83
C THR A 20 -9.13 14.69 10.25
N THR A 21 -7.96 15.31 10.42
CA THR A 21 -7.30 15.43 11.73
C THR A 21 -7.21 16.87 12.24
N ASP A 22 -7.79 17.86 11.54
CA ASP A 22 -7.78 19.26 11.98
C ASP A 22 -8.41 19.42 13.37
N ASP A 23 -9.55 18.76 13.61
CA ASP A 23 -10.28 18.78 14.89
C ASP A 23 -9.43 18.23 16.06
N LEU A 24 -8.54 17.26 15.79
CA LEU A 24 -7.66 16.67 16.81
C LEU A 24 -6.59 17.64 17.32
N PHE A 25 -6.25 18.66 16.54
CA PHE A 25 -5.15 19.59 16.84
C PHE A 25 -5.63 21.03 17.13
N MET A 26 -6.93 21.24 17.33
CA MET A 26 -7.49 22.52 17.80
C MET A 26 -7.12 22.77 19.27
N GLY A 27 -6.08 23.56 19.52
CA GLY A 27 -5.69 23.95 20.88
C GLY A 27 -4.78 25.18 20.94
N PRO A 28 -4.71 25.86 22.11
CA PRO A 28 -3.94 27.10 22.28
C PRO A 28 -2.42 26.94 22.00
N TYR A 29 -1.91 25.71 22.03
CA TYR A 29 -0.50 25.39 21.78
C TYR A 29 -0.22 24.80 20.38
N ARG A 30 -1.16 24.91 19.42
CA ARG A 30 -1.02 24.34 18.06
C ARG A 30 0.27 24.77 17.36
N HIS A 31 0.68 26.03 17.53
CA HIS A 31 1.91 26.57 16.93
C HIS A 31 3.20 25.93 17.47
N LYS A 32 3.23 25.50 18.74
CA LYS A 32 4.41 24.83 19.33
C LYS A 32 4.56 23.39 18.82
N MET A 33 3.46 22.76 18.41
CA MET A 33 3.42 21.38 17.92
C MET A 33 3.42 21.28 16.39
N ILE A 34 3.59 22.40 15.68
CA ILE A 34 3.42 22.45 14.22
C ILE A 34 4.35 21.46 13.48
N GLY A 35 5.60 21.32 13.93
CA GLY A 35 6.55 20.38 13.34
C GLY A 35 6.11 18.92 13.50
N PHE A 36 5.58 18.56 14.68
CA PHE A 36 5.05 17.22 14.94
C PHE A 36 3.81 16.93 14.06
N ILE A 37 2.92 17.90 13.91
CA ILE A 37 1.73 17.79 13.05
C ILE A 37 2.12 17.54 11.59
N PHE A 38 3.08 18.31 11.06
CA PHE A 38 3.57 18.11 9.69
C PHE A 38 4.21 16.74 9.48
N ALA A 39 5.04 16.30 10.43
CA ALA A 39 5.64 14.97 10.38
C ALA A 39 4.57 13.86 10.37
N PHE A 40 3.55 13.99 11.22
CA PHE A 40 2.43 13.06 11.29
C PHE A 40 1.65 12.98 9.95
N TYR A 41 1.41 14.11 9.29
CA TYR A 41 0.71 14.13 7.99
C TYR A 41 1.54 13.47 6.89
N ILE A 42 2.84 13.73 6.84
CA ILE A 42 3.74 13.13 5.84
C ILE A 42 3.78 11.60 6.02
N VAL A 43 4.00 11.13 7.25
CA VAL A 43 4.08 9.69 7.54
C VAL A 43 2.77 8.99 7.19
N SER A 44 1.64 9.55 7.63
CA SER A 44 0.31 8.99 7.35
C SER A 44 0.03 8.91 5.85
N SER A 45 0.40 9.95 5.10
CA SER A 45 0.24 9.99 3.64
C SER A 45 1.06 8.91 2.94
N ILE A 46 2.32 8.69 3.34
CA ILE A 46 3.15 7.62 2.78
C ILE A 46 2.51 6.25 3.04
N LEU A 47 2.02 6.02 4.26
CA LEU A 47 1.38 4.76 4.63
C LEU A 47 0.14 4.47 3.77
N MET A 48 -0.66 5.49 3.47
CA MET A 48 -1.86 5.34 2.62
C MET A 48 -1.54 4.93 1.17
N LEU A 49 -0.35 5.25 0.66
CA LEU A 49 0.07 4.89 -0.71
C LEU A 49 0.69 3.49 -0.83
N ILE A 50 1.01 2.81 0.27
CA ILE A 50 1.56 1.45 0.27
C ILE A 50 0.71 0.47 -0.55
N PRO A 51 -0.61 0.30 -0.30
CA PRO A 51 -1.43 -0.63 -1.06
C PRO A 51 -1.46 -0.34 -2.57
N ALA A 52 -1.44 0.94 -2.97
CA ALA A 52 -1.42 1.34 -4.37
C ALA A 52 -0.12 0.92 -5.09
N ASN A 53 1.03 1.08 -4.44
CA ASN A 53 2.31 0.64 -4.99
C ASN A 53 2.43 -0.88 -5.07
N ILE A 54 1.88 -1.62 -4.09
CA ILE A 54 1.82 -3.09 -4.14
C ILE A 54 0.95 -3.54 -5.32
N ALA A 55 -0.26 -3.00 -5.44
CA ALA A 55 -1.19 -3.35 -6.51
C ALA A 55 -0.64 -3.02 -7.91
N HIS A 56 0.03 -1.88 -8.07
CA HIS A 56 0.67 -1.50 -9.33
C HIS A 56 1.77 -2.47 -9.75
N ARG A 57 2.59 -2.96 -8.81
CA ARG A 57 3.61 -4.01 -9.09
C ARG A 57 2.98 -5.32 -9.56
N LYS A 58 1.73 -5.57 -9.18
CA LYS A 58 0.95 -6.77 -9.57
C LYS A 58 0.20 -6.59 -10.91
N GLY A 59 0.25 -5.41 -11.53
CA GLY A 59 -0.38 -5.11 -12.82
C GLY A 59 -1.71 -4.36 -12.73
N ARG A 60 -2.13 -3.95 -11.52
CA ARG A 60 -3.40 -3.22 -11.34
C ARG A 60 -3.24 -1.72 -11.43
N SER A 61 -4.37 -1.02 -11.60
CA SER A 61 -4.41 0.43 -11.66
C SER A 61 -4.01 1.04 -10.31
N PHE A 62 -3.00 1.91 -10.35
CA PHE A 62 -2.48 2.59 -9.17
C PHE A 62 -3.54 3.48 -8.51
N SER A 63 -4.20 4.33 -9.30
CA SER A 63 -5.15 5.32 -8.79
C SER A 63 -6.37 4.69 -8.12
N ALA A 64 -6.85 3.54 -8.61
CA ALA A 64 -7.99 2.85 -7.98
C ALA A 64 -7.62 2.37 -6.57
N PHE A 65 -6.43 1.80 -6.40
CA PHE A 65 -5.94 1.38 -5.08
C PHE A 65 -5.52 2.55 -4.20
N ALA A 66 -5.13 3.70 -4.75
CA ALA A 66 -4.87 4.90 -3.98
C ALA A 66 -6.16 5.45 -3.36
N ILE A 67 -7.23 5.58 -4.15
CA ILE A 67 -8.56 5.97 -3.64
C ILE A 67 -9.05 4.95 -2.61
N TYR A 68 -8.90 3.66 -2.91
CA TYR A 68 -9.31 2.60 -1.99
C TYR A 68 -8.51 2.64 -0.67
N GLY A 69 -7.21 2.87 -0.74
CA GLY A 69 -6.33 3.03 0.43
C GLY A 69 -6.66 4.26 1.27
N ILE A 70 -7.10 5.35 0.65
CA ILE A 70 -7.53 6.56 1.37
C ILE A 70 -8.84 6.32 2.14
N LEU A 71 -9.78 5.58 1.56
CA LEU A 71 -11.08 5.32 2.17
C LEU A 71 -11.06 4.19 3.20
N LEU A 72 -10.33 3.11 2.91
CA LEU A 72 -10.39 1.85 3.65
C LEU A 72 -9.00 1.23 3.78
N TRP A 73 -8.05 1.95 4.39
CA TRP A 73 -6.62 1.63 4.41
C TRP A 73 -6.30 0.15 4.70
N ILE A 74 -6.81 -0.38 5.82
CA ILE A 74 -6.55 -1.77 6.23
C ILE A 74 -7.10 -2.77 5.20
N VAL A 75 -8.33 -2.55 4.73
CA VAL A 75 -9.01 -3.46 3.80
C VAL A 75 -8.31 -3.44 2.43
N ALA A 76 -7.90 -2.25 1.96
CA ALA A 76 -7.16 -2.07 0.73
C ALA A 76 -5.79 -2.76 0.78
N LEU A 77 -5.11 -2.72 1.93
CA LEU A 77 -3.82 -3.39 2.14
C LEU A 77 -3.97 -4.92 2.04
N ILE A 78 -4.95 -5.49 2.74
CA ILE A 78 -5.21 -6.94 2.68
C ILE A 78 -5.50 -7.37 1.24
N HIS A 79 -6.37 -6.64 0.52
CA HIS A 79 -6.67 -6.94 -0.88
C HIS A 79 -5.45 -6.79 -1.80
N ALA A 80 -4.60 -5.78 -1.59
CA ALA A 80 -3.38 -5.60 -2.38
C ALA A 80 -2.39 -6.76 -2.18
N ILE A 81 -2.29 -7.29 -0.96
CA ILE A 81 -1.42 -8.42 -0.63
C ILE A 81 -2.00 -9.73 -1.16
N MET A 82 -3.27 -10.04 -0.93
CA MET A 82 -3.84 -11.34 -1.33
C MET A 82 -4.04 -11.51 -2.84
N MET A 83 -4.11 -10.42 -3.60
CA MET A 83 -4.32 -10.49 -5.04
C MET A 83 -3.12 -11.08 -5.78
N SER A 84 -3.38 -11.93 -6.79
CA SER A 84 -2.34 -12.48 -7.66
C SER A 84 -1.86 -11.46 -8.71
N SER A 85 -0.60 -11.54 -9.12
CA SER A 85 -0.08 -10.72 -10.24
C SER A 85 -0.62 -11.20 -11.59
N ASP A 86 -0.82 -10.29 -12.54
CA ASP A 86 -1.20 -10.64 -13.92
C ASP A 86 -0.18 -11.56 -14.63
N LYS A 87 1.10 -11.55 -14.20
CA LYS A 87 2.11 -12.52 -14.68
C LYS A 87 1.74 -13.97 -14.38
N VAL A 88 1.09 -14.21 -13.23
CA VAL A 88 0.63 -15.54 -12.82
C VAL A 88 -0.52 -16.01 -13.70
N LYS A 89 -1.39 -15.09 -14.12
CA LYS A 89 -2.50 -15.41 -15.02
C LYS A 89 -2.05 -15.75 -16.44
N ALA A 90 -0.97 -15.10 -16.90
CA ALA A 90 -0.41 -15.37 -18.23
C ALA A 90 0.26 -16.75 -18.33
N GLU A 91 0.86 -17.23 -17.24
CA GLU A 91 1.61 -18.50 -17.22
C GLU A 91 1.29 -19.32 -15.95
N PRO A 92 0.05 -19.83 -15.80
CA PRO A 92 -0.40 -20.47 -14.56
C PRO A 92 0.45 -21.69 -14.19
N ASP A 93 1.00 -22.39 -15.17
CA ASP A 93 1.81 -23.58 -14.94
C ASP A 93 3.17 -23.32 -14.30
N LYS A 94 3.68 -22.08 -14.31
CA LYS A 94 4.98 -21.73 -13.72
C LYS A 94 4.92 -21.35 -12.25
N TYR A 95 3.72 -21.10 -11.70
CA TYR A 95 3.55 -20.58 -10.34
C TYR A 95 2.75 -21.55 -9.46
N LYS A 96 3.03 -21.56 -8.16
CA LYS A 96 2.24 -22.19 -7.08
C LYS A 96 1.96 -21.15 -5.99
N SER A 97 0.89 -21.32 -5.22
CA SER A 97 0.65 -20.49 -4.03
C SER A 97 1.42 -21.04 -2.84
N CYS A 98 2.06 -20.17 -2.07
CA CYS A 98 2.72 -20.54 -0.81
C CYS A 98 1.67 -20.96 0.24
N PRO A 99 1.78 -22.12 0.90
CA PRO A 99 0.81 -22.57 1.90
C PRO A 99 0.84 -21.74 3.19
N TYR A 100 1.96 -21.05 3.46
CA TYR A 100 2.13 -20.27 4.69
C TYR A 100 1.62 -18.83 4.59
N CYS A 101 1.93 -18.13 3.48
CA CYS A 101 1.59 -16.72 3.30
C CYS A 101 0.59 -16.46 2.17
N GLY A 102 0.19 -17.47 1.41
CA GLY A 102 -0.76 -17.36 0.30
C GLY A 102 -0.21 -16.67 -0.96
N GLU A 103 1.01 -16.14 -0.92
CA GLU A 103 1.59 -15.39 -2.03
C GLU A 103 2.05 -16.33 -3.16
N THR A 104 1.95 -15.85 -4.40
CA THR A 104 2.32 -16.63 -5.58
C THR A 104 3.83 -16.68 -5.76
N VAL A 105 4.38 -17.89 -5.78
CA VAL A 105 5.81 -18.20 -5.92
C VAL A 105 6.02 -19.09 -7.15
N LEU A 106 7.25 -19.19 -7.66
CA LEU A 106 7.56 -20.10 -8.75
C LEU A 106 7.39 -21.55 -8.28
N LYS A 107 6.92 -22.46 -9.14
CA LYS A 107 6.81 -23.89 -8.79
C LYS A 107 8.15 -24.50 -8.36
N VAL A 108 9.23 -24.05 -8.99
CA VAL A 108 10.61 -24.46 -8.68
C VAL A 108 11.17 -23.85 -7.39
N ALA A 109 10.45 -22.93 -6.72
CA ALA A 109 10.95 -22.29 -5.52
C ALA A 109 10.91 -23.26 -4.34
N THR A 110 12.08 -23.52 -3.76
CA THR A 110 12.29 -24.29 -2.52
C THR A 110 12.14 -23.43 -1.26
N LYS A 111 12.21 -22.09 -1.39
CA LYS A 111 12.03 -21.14 -0.29
C LYS A 111 11.19 -19.96 -0.75
N CYS A 112 10.22 -19.54 0.06
CA CYS A 112 9.35 -18.42 -0.29
C CYS A 112 10.12 -17.09 -0.18
N LYS A 113 10.08 -16.26 -1.23
CA LYS A 113 10.71 -14.92 -1.21
C LYS A 113 10.00 -13.90 -0.31
N HIS A 114 8.81 -14.24 0.19
CA HIS A 114 7.96 -13.32 0.96
C HIS A 114 7.97 -13.63 2.46
N CYS A 115 7.69 -14.88 2.84
CA CYS A 115 7.71 -15.30 4.25
C CYS A 115 8.99 -16.02 4.65
N HIS A 116 9.89 -16.33 3.70
CA HIS A 116 11.14 -17.06 3.94
C HIS A 116 10.98 -18.48 4.50
N GLU A 117 9.76 -19.03 4.49
CA GLU A 117 9.50 -20.42 4.85
C GLU A 117 9.95 -21.38 3.73
N MET A 118 10.34 -22.59 4.11
CA MET A 118 10.72 -23.66 3.17
C MET A 118 9.47 -24.21 2.50
N LEU A 119 9.51 -24.30 1.17
CA LEU A 119 8.43 -24.81 0.33
C LEU A 119 8.86 -26.18 -0.17
N GLU A 120 8.39 -27.20 0.54
CA GLU A 120 8.50 -28.60 0.10
C GLU A 120 7.68 -28.83 -1.19
#